data_AF-A0A2D5W7J1-F1
#
_entry.id   AF-A0A2D5W7J1-F1
#
_cell.length_a   1.000
_cell.length_b   1.000
_cell.length_c   1.000
_cell.angle_alpha   90.00
_cell.angle_beta   90.00
_cell.angle_gamma   90.00
#
_symmetry.space_group_name_H-M   'P 1'
#
loop_
_entity.id
_entity.type
_entity.pdbx_description
1 polymer ?
#
loop_
_entity_poly.entity_id
_entity_poly.type
_entity_poly.pdbx_seq_one_letter_code
_entity_poly.pdbx_strand_id
1 'polypeptide(L)'
;MVVMDLFPVGVDQLIAATSSGGYAYARSQDYIQGGTFQFFTWLRSIGVTLFVCGGVLPLTWFMLTRWCSLKPSQSGAECFVVPESVLAAPENGKRPD
;
A
#
# COMPACT_ATOMS: atom_id res chain seq x y z
N MET A 1 3.35 -1.09 15.31
CA MET A 1 2.46 -0.01 15.76
C MET A 1 1.21 -0.56 16.47
N VAL A 2 0.66 -1.70 16.02
CA VAL A 2 -0.49 -2.31 16.70
C VAL A 2 -0.04 -3.13 17.93
N VAL A 3 0.97 -3.98 17.78
CA VAL A 3 1.36 -4.92 18.85
C VAL A 3 2.18 -4.26 19.97
N MET A 4 3.03 -3.28 19.65
CA MET A 4 3.88 -2.63 20.67
C MET A 4 3.22 -1.40 21.31
N ASP A 5 2.18 -0.83 20.69
CA ASP A 5 1.61 0.44 21.12
C ASP A 5 0.11 0.31 21.41
N LEU A 6 -0.66 -0.39 20.57
CA LEU A 6 -2.13 -0.53 20.71
C LEU A 6 -2.51 -1.68 21.64
N PHE A 7 -1.74 -2.77 21.63
CA PHE A 7 -1.96 -3.91 22.51
C PHE A 7 -1.76 -3.60 24.00
N PRO A 8 -0.62 -3.01 24.45
CA PRO A 8 -0.45 -2.68 25.86
C PRO A 8 -1.44 -1.61 26.35
N VAL A 9 -1.74 -0.59 25.52
CA VAL A 9 -2.78 0.41 25.83
C VAL A 9 -4.16 -0.23 25.93
N GLY A 10 -4.52 -1.12 25.01
CA GLY A 10 -5.81 -1.79 25.01
C GLY A 10 -6.00 -2.71 26.21
N VAL A 11 -4.93 -3.39 26.64
CA VAL A 11 -4.94 -4.21 27.87
C VAL A 11 -5.07 -3.33 29.12
N ASP A 12 -4.33 -2.24 29.21
CA ASP A 12 -4.43 -1.29 30.33
C ASP A 12 -5.84 -0.69 30.43
N GLN A 13 -6.42 -0.32 29.29
CA GLN A 13 -7.78 0.21 29.19
C GLN A 13 -8.85 -0.84 29.57
N LEU A 14 -8.64 -2.13 29.25
CA LEU A 14 -9.53 -3.23 29.64
C LEU A 14 -9.50 -3.49 31.15
N ILE A 15 -8.30 -3.45 31.76
CA ILE A 15 -8.11 -3.62 33.20
C ILE A 15 -8.75 -2.44 33.95
N ALA A 16 -8.51 -1.20 33.50
CA ALA A 16 -9.13 -0.01 34.08
C ALA A 16 -10.67 -0.07 34.02
N ALA A 17 -11.24 -0.58 32.91
CA ALA A 17 -12.68 -0.74 32.76
C ALA A 17 -13.28 -1.82 33.68
N THR A 18 -12.51 -2.86 34.03
CA THR A 18 -12.98 -4.02 34.80
C THR A 18 -12.76 -3.86 36.31
N SER A 19 -11.61 -3.30 36.72
CA SER A 19 -11.14 -3.37 38.12
C SER A 19 -11.19 -2.04 38.88
N SER A 20 -11.08 -0.89 38.20
CA SER A 20 -10.75 0.38 38.87
C SER A 20 -11.91 1.36 39.05
N GLY A 21 -13.07 1.14 38.41
CA GLY A 21 -14.21 2.06 38.56
C GLY A 21 -15.32 1.96 37.51
N GLY A 22 -15.32 0.92 36.68
CA GLY A 22 -16.30 0.75 35.60
C GLY A 22 -15.97 1.55 34.33
N TYR A 23 -16.72 1.28 33.25
CA TYR A 23 -16.47 1.83 31.91
C TYR A 23 -16.46 3.37 31.85
N ALA A 24 -17.18 4.03 32.76
CA ALA A 24 -17.24 5.48 32.88
C ALA A 24 -15.91 6.10 33.36
N TYR A 25 -15.16 5.40 34.22
CA TYR A 25 -13.84 5.84 34.69
C TYR A 25 -12.74 5.58 33.65
N ALA A 26 -12.80 4.46 32.93
CA ALA A 26 -11.83 4.15 31.86
C ALA A 26 -11.93 5.08 30.63
N ARG A 27 -13.00 5.88 30.53
CA ARG A 27 -13.23 6.93 29.51
C ARG A 27 -13.11 8.34 30.09
N SER A 28 -12.80 8.50 31.37
CA SER A 28 -12.69 9.82 32.01
C SER A 28 -11.41 10.54 31.54
N GLN A 29 -11.45 11.87 31.53
CA GLN A 29 -10.30 12.70 31.15
C GLN A 29 -9.08 12.48 32.07
N ASP A 30 -9.30 12.10 33.33
CA ASP A 30 -8.22 11.79 34.28
C ASP A 30 -7.36 10.59 33.84
N TYR A 31 -7.96 9.59 33.19
CA TYR A 31 -7.21 8.43 32.68
C TYR A 31 -6.50 8.73 31.36
N ILE A 32 -7.13 9.51 30.46
CA ILE A 32 -6.54 9.91 29.17
C ILE A 32 -5.36 10.87 29.36
N GLN A 33 -5.40 11.69 30.40
CA GLN A 33 -4.32 12.63 30.75
C GLN A 33 -3.20 11.98 31.58
N GLY A 34 -3.37 10.69 31.95
CA GLY A 34 -2.36 9.91 32.63
C GLY A 34 -1.09 9.72 31.80
N GLY A 35 0.08 9.91 32.42
CA GLY A 35 1.39 9.89 31.75
C GLY A 35 1.67 8.59 30.98
N THR A 36 1.10 7.46 31.41
CA THR A 36 1.21 6.16 30.73
C THR A 36 0.56 6.19 29.34
N PHE A 37 -0.62 6.80 29.20
CA PHE A 37 -1.32 6.91 27.92
C PHE A 37 -0.60 7.86 26.96
N GLN A 38 -0.05 8.95 27.48
CA GLN A 38 0.74 9.90 26.71
C GLN A 38 2.06 9.28 26.20
N PHE A 39 2.72 8.45 27.02
CA PHE A 39 3.93 7.72 26.63
C PHE A 39 3.66 6.76 25.45
N PHE A 40 2.60 5.97 25.52
CA PHE A 40 2.23 5.07 24.42
C PHE A 40 1.75 5.83 23.17
N THR A 41 1.16 7.02 23.34
CA THR A 41 0.78 7.90 22.21
C THR A 41 2.02 8.44 21.49
N TRP A 42 3.06 8.82 22.24
CA TRP A 42 4.35 9.21 21.66
C TRP A 42 5.03 8.04 20.93
N LEU A 43 5.01 6.84 21.52
CA LEU A 43 5.51 5.63 20.87
C LEU A 43 4.80 5.35 19.54
N ARG A 44 3.47 5.51 19.52
CA ARG A 44 2.65 5.39 18.30
C ARG A 44 3.01 6.42 17.23
N SER A 45 3.32 7.66 17.63
CA SER A 45 3.69 8.73 16.69
C SER A 45 5.00 8.42 15.94
N ILE A 46 5.99 7.87 16.65
CA ILE A 46 7.25 7.39 16.05
C ILE A 46 6.96 6.30 15.02
N GLY A 47 6.08 5.38 15.40
CA GLY A 47 5.66 4.28 14.56
C GLY A 47 4.98 4.70 13.27
N VAL A 48 4.01 5.60 13.36
CA VAL A 48 3.32 6.18 12.21
C VAL A 48 4.29 6.93 11.31
N THR A 49 5.21 7.70 11.89
CA THR A 49 6.20 8.46 11.12
C THR A 49 7.08 7.53 10.28
N LEU A 50 7.56 6.43 10.84
CA LEU A 50 8.35 5.44 10.09
C LEU A 50 7.54 4.75 8.99
N PHE A 51 6.31 4.35 9.27
CA PHE A 51 5.45 3.69 8.28
C PHE A 51 5.09 4.62 7.11
N VAL A 52 4.78 5.88 7.41
CA VAL A 52 4.45 6.89 6.40
C VAL A 52 5.69 7.25 5.59
N CYS A 53 6.80 7.57 6.25
CA CYS A 53 8.02 7.98 5.56
C CYS A 53 8.68 6.85 4.76
N GLY A 54 8.72 5.64 5.32
CA GLY A 54 9.39 4.50 4.70
C GLY A 54 8.51 3.68 3.75
N GLY A 55 7.19 3.65 3.96
CA GLY A 55 6.27 2.84 3.16
C GLY A 55 5.38 3.67 2.25
N VAL A 56 4.55 4.54 2.84
CA VAL A 56 3.47 5.22 2.13
C VAL A 56 3.98 6.28 1.16
N LEU A 57 4.92 7.12 1.58
CA LEU A 57 5.50 8.17 0.74
C LEU A 57 6.17 7.62 -0.52
N PRO A 58 7.11 6.63 -0.45
CA PRO A 58 7.73 6.09 -1.64
C PRO A 58 6.75 5.32 -2.52
N LEU A 59 5.76 4.63 -1.94
CA LEU A 59 4.72 3.95 -2.72
C LEU A 59 3.84 4.95 -3.49
N THR A 60 3.44 6.04 -2.82
CA THR A 60 2.64 7.11 -3.43
C THR A 60 3.43 7.80 -4.53
N TRP A 61 4.71 8.12 -4.28
CA TRP A 61 5.61 8.67 -5.28
C TRP A 61 5.75 7.76 -6.50
N PHE A 62 5.93 6.45 -6.28
CA PHE A 62 6.03 5.47 -7.35
C PHE A 62 4.75 5.39 -8.18
N MET A 63 3.58 5.35 -7.53
CA MET A 63 2.28 5.35 -8.22
C MET A 63 2.09 6.60 -9.07
N LEU A 64 2.38 7.79 -8.53
CA LEU A 64 2.25 9.06 -9.26
C LEU A 64 3.20 9.11 -10.46
N THR A 65 4.45 8.69 -10.27
CA THR A 65 5.45 8.67 -11.37
C THR A 65 5.03 7.71 -12.49
N ARG A 66 4.50 6.53 -12.15
CA ARG A 66 4.04 5.55 -13.15
C ARG A 66 2.75 5.97 -13.85
N TRP A 67 1.82 6.60 -13.13
CA TRP A 67 0.60 7.16 -13.71
C TRP A 67 0.94 8.23 -14.77
N CYS A 68 1.93 9.08 -14.52
CA CYS A 68 2.35 10.10 -15.46
C CYS A 68 3.18 9.57 -16.64
N SER A 69 3.63 8.32 -16.62
CA SER A 69 4.47 7.69 -17.66
C SER A 69 3.83 6.44 -18.27
N LEU A 70 2.51 6.44 -18.40
CA LEU A 70 1.79 5.37 -19.09
C LEU A 70 2.20 5.37 -20.58
N LYS A 71 2.80 4.27 -21.05
CA LYS A 71 3.03 4.09 -22.49
C LYS A 71 1.67 4.07 -23.19
N PRO A 72 1.55 4.71 -24.37
CA PRO A 72 0.37 4.54 -25.20
C PRO A 72 0.14 3.04 -25.41
N SER A 73 -1.12 2.60 -25.25
CA SER A 73 -1.54 1.26 -25.62
C SER A 73 -1.04 0.98 -27.03
N GLN A 74 -0.23 -0.07 -27.17
CA GLN A 74 0.09 -0.67 -28.45
C GLN A 74 -1.24 -1.17 -29.04
N SER A 75 -1.89 -0.30 -29.81
CA SER A 75 -3.08 -0.60 -30.56
C SER A 75 -2.67 -1.57 -31.66
N GLY A 76 -2.92 -2.86 -31.43
CA GLY A 76 -3.15 -4.01 -32.34
C GLY A 76 -2.41 -4.18 -33.67
N ALA A 77 -1.96 -3.12 -34.34
CA ALA A 77 -1.36 -3.15 -35.67
C ALA A 77 0.06 -3.76 -35.69
N GLU A 78 0.82 -3.70 -34.60
CA GLU A 78 2.16 -4.32 -34.54
C GLU A 78 2.14 -5.79 -34.04
N CYS A 79 1.02 -6.30 -33.52
CA CYS A 79 0.94 -7.67 -32.99
C CYS A 79 0.77 -8.75 -34.08
N PHE A 80 0.50 -8.35 -35.31
CA PHE A 80 0.44 -9.27 -36.46
C PHE A 80 1.22 -8.68 -37.64
N VAL A 81 2.52 -8.45 -37.42
CA VAL A 81 3.45 -8.38 -38.55
C VAL A 81 3.56 -9.80 -39.09
N VAL A 82 2.71 -10.13 -40.07
CA VAL A 82 2.91 -11.29 -40.94
C VAL A 82 4.27 -11.10 -41.58
N PRO A 83 5.24 -12.01 -41.35
CA PRO A 83 6.51 -11.88 -42.02
C PRO A 83 6.28 -11.97 -43.53
N GLU A 84 6.95 -11.09 -44.29
CA GLU A 84 6.92 -11.03 -45.77
C GLU A 84 7.17 -12.40 -46.44
N SER A 85 7.76 -13.35 -45.72
CA SER A 85 7.93 -14.74 -46.15
C SER A 85 6.63 -15.52 -46.37
N VAL A 86 5.50 -15.07 -45.81
CA VAL A 86 4.16 -15.65 -46.07
C VAL A 86 3.52 -15.02 -47.33
N LEU A 87 3.89 -13.80 -47.70
CA LEU A 87 3.42 -13.14 -48.94
C LEU A 87 4.22 -13.58 -50.18
N ALA A 88 5.46 -14.04 -50.00
CA ALA A 88 6.29 -14.62 -51.06
C ALA A 88 5.86 -16.07 -51.37
N ALA A 89 4.64 -16.27 -51.87
CA ALA A 89 4.31 -17.50 -52.56
C ALA A 89 5.23 -17.64 -53.79
N PRO A 90 5.83 -18.82 -54.05
CA PRO A 90 6.75 -18.97 -55.16
C PRO A 90 6.01 -18.77 -56.48
N GLU A 91 6.33 -17.69 -57.19
CA GLU A 91 5.93 -17.47 -58.59
C GLU A 91 6.77 -18.42 -59.48
N ASN A 92 6.50 -19.72 -59.37
CA ASN A 92 7.06 -20.73 -60.28
C ASN A 92 5.96 -21.20 -61.22
N GLY A 93 5.84 -20.47 -62.34
CA GLY A 93 4.81 -20.72 -63.34
C GLY A 93 5.24 -20.36 -64.77
N LYS A 94 6.53 -20.46 -65.13
CA LYS A 94 6.93 -20.37 -66.55
C LYS A 94 7.54 -21.69 -67.03
N ARG A 95 6.71 -22.40 -67.79
CA ARG A 95 6.93 -23.66 -68.50
C ARG A 95 8.07 -23.50 -69.54
N PRO A 96 8.99 -24.47 -69.71
CA PRO A 96 9.99 -24.42 -70.76
C PRO A 96 9.36 -24.55 -72.16
N ASP A 97 10.08 -23.95 -73.11
CA ASP A 97 9.93 -23.75 -74.57
C ASP A 97 8.88 -24.55 -75.35
#